data_AF-A0A0L8GF40-F1
#
_entry.id   AF-A0A0L8GF40-F1
#
_cell.length_a   1.000
_cell.length_b   1.000
_cell.length_c   1.000
_cell.angle_alpha   90.00
_cell.angle_beta   90.00
_cell.angle_gamma   90.00
#
_symmetry.space_group_name_H-M   'P 1'
#
loop_
_entity.id
_entity.type
_entity.pdbx_description
1 polymer ?
#
loop_
_entity_poly.entity_id
_entity_poly.type
_entity_poly.pdbx_seq_one_letter_code
_entity_poly.pdbx_strand_id
1 'polypeptide(L)'
;MRDITRNSLLCNPYQIGGLGYIVEIDNSMMCKRKYNRGRMPQEMWVFGGWDREDKKGFLVFVPDRSSETHLPLIKKFIKPSTTVYSDCWSAYNGITEIDGTPTYTHFKVNYSENVVVPTTGVHTNSVEWYWKNAKRRFMTMMGVHTDMVELYLDEFLWREQTVW
;
A
#
# COMPACT_ATOMS: atom_id res chain seq x y z
N MET A 1 -16.65 -16.88 -5.48
CA MET A 1 -16.81 -15.59 -4.75
C MET A 1 -15.62 -14.67 -4.95
N ARG A 2 -14.37 -15.15 -4.84
CA ARG A 2 -13.15 -14.30 -5.02
C ARG A 2 -12.87 -13.85 -6.47
N ASP A 3 -13.26 -14.64 -7.48
CA ASP A 3 -13.16 -14.18 -8.88
C ASP A 3 -14.12 -13.00 -9.16
N ILE A 4 -15.24 -12.95 -8.41
CA ILE A 4 -16.23 -11.86 -8.49
C ILE A 4 -15.66 -10.60 -7.83
N THR A 5 -14.93 -10.74 -6.72
CA THR A 5 -14.29 -9.61 -6.03
C THR A 5 -13.20 -8.98 -6.88
N ARG A 6 -12.34 -9.79 -7.52
CA ARG A 6 -11.31 -9.31 -8.45
C ARG A 6 -11.92 -8.57 -9.63
N ASN A 7 -12.94 -9.15 -10.28
CA ASN A 7 -13.63 -8.49 -11.39
C ASN A 7 -14.29 -7.17 -10.97
N SER A 8 -14.90 -7.12 -9.77
CA SER A 8 -15.49 -5.89 -9.26
C SER A 8 -14.45 -4.77 -9.07
N LEU A 9 -13.27 -5.10 -8.54
CA LEU A 9 -12.17 -4.14 -8.35
C LEU A 9 -11.60 -3.65 -9.69
N LEU A 10 -11.56 -4.52 -10.71
CA LEU A 10 -11.11 -4.14 -12.06
C LEU A 10 -12.12 -3.26 -12.79
N CYS A 11 -13.42 -3.54 -12.63
CA CYS A 11 -14.51 -2.81 -13.28
C CYS A 11 -14.83 -1.47 -12.61
N ASN A 12 -14.42 -1.27 -11.35
CA ASN A 12 -14.64 -0.04 -10.60
C ASN A 12 -13.31 0.57 -10.11
N PRO A 13 -12.47 1.10 -11.03
CA PRO A 13 -11.23 1.75 -10.64
C PRO A 13 -11.52 2.96 -9.76
N TYR A 14 -10.84 3.03 -8.62
CA TYR A 14 -10.95 4.13 -7.68
C TYR A 14 -9.57 4.73 -7.39
N GLN A 15 -9.59 6.01 -7.02
CA GLN A 15 -8.41 6.71 -6.53
C GLN A 15 -8.69 7.29 -5.15
N ILE A 16 -7.68 7.27 -4.30
CA ILE A 16 -7.69 7.87 -2.96
C ILE A 16 -6.93 9.20 -2.95
N GLY A 17 -7.10 10.00 -1.91
CA GLY A 17 -6.51 11.33 -1.77
C GLY A 17 -7.22 12.42 -2.58
N GLY A 18 -6.49 13.49 -2.85
CA GLY A 18 -6.94 14.73 -3.48
C GLY A 18 -6.28 15.96 -2.85
N LEU A 19 -6.68 17.14 -3.31
CA LEU A 19 -6.22 18.41 -2.75
C LEU A 19 -6.55 18.51 -1.26
N GLY A 20 -5.54 18.70 -0.42
CA GLY A 20 -5.69 18.79 1.03
C GLY A 20 -5.70 17.44 1.76
N TYR A 21 -5.57 16.33 1.03
CA TYR A 21 -5.52 14.99 1.59
C TYR A 21 -4.08 14.51 1.78
N ILE A 22 -3.89 13.62 2.74
CA ILE A 22 -2.64 12.96 3.06
C ILE A 22 -2.78 11.46 2.85
N VAL A 23 -2.03 10.93 1.89
CA VAL A 23 -1.94 9.49 1.65
C VAL A 23 -0.58 8.99 2.12
N GLU A 24 -0.59 8.06 3.07
CA GLU A 24 0.60 7.33 3.49
C GLU A 24 0.80 6.11 2.57
N ILE A 25 2.03 5.90 2.08
CA ILE A 25 2.37 4.76 1.23
C ILE A 25 3.48 3.92 1.88
N ASP A 26 3.42 2.61 1.66
CA ASP A 26 4.44 1.67 2.15
C ASP A 26 4.46 0.38 1.32
N ASN A 27 5.57 -0.35 1.40
CA ASN A 27 5.74 -1.68 0.81
C ASN A 27 5.84 -2.75 1.89
N SER A 28 5.11 -3.85 1.70
CA SER A 28 5.16 -4.95 2.64
C SER A 28 5.23 -6.31 1.98
N MET A 29 6.14 -7.15 2.47
CA MET A 29 6.22 -8.55 2.04
C MET A 29 5.13 -9.38 2.74
N MET A 30 4.34 -10.12 1.95
CA MET A 30 3.25 -10.97 2.45
C MET A 30 3.73 -12.35 2.89
N CYS A 31 4.65 -12.95 2.14
CA CYS A 31 5.18 -14.28 2.44
C CYS A 31 6.64 -14.19 2.86
N LYS A 32 6.92 -14.49 4.12
CA LYS A 32 8.29 -14.59 4.67
C LYS A 32 8.46 -15.88 5.45
N ARG A 33 9.69 -16.36 5.56
CA ARG A 33 10.01 -17.48 6.46
C ARG A 33 9.65 -17.13 7.89
N LYS A 34 8.97 -18.05 8.58
CA LYS A 34 8.80 -17.96 10.03
C LYS A 34 10.15 -18.27 10.68
N TYR A 35 10.69 -17.33 11.45
CA TYR A 35 12.00 -17.45 12.13
C TYR A 35 13.20 -17.71 11.20
N ASN A 36 13.13 -17.31 9.92
CA ASN A 36 14.15 -17.59 8.91
C ASN A 36 14.50 -19.09 8.73
N ARG A 37 13.61 -20.01 9.14
CA ARG A 37 13.81 -21.47 9.05
C ARG A 37 12.83 -22.10 8.05
N GLY A 38 13.22 -23.23 7.48
CA GLY A 38 12.39 -24.05 6.59
C GLY A 38 12.44 -23.63 5.10
N ARG A 39 11.44 -24.07 4.32
CA ARG A 39 11.33 -23.80 2.88
C ARG A 39 11.44 -22.30 2.59
N MET A 40 12.11 -21.94 1.48
CA MET A 40 12.13 -20.57 0.98
C MET A 40 10.79 -20.31 0.26
N PRO A 41 9.87 -19.52 0.83
CA PRO A 41 8.67 -19.15 0.10
C PRO A 41 9.06 -18.19 -1.02
N GLN A 42 8.28 -18.18 -2.10
CA GLN A 42 8.34 -17.10 -3.08
C GLN A 42 8.03 -15.78 -2.38
N GLU A 43 8.92 -14.80 -2.53
CA GLU A 43 8.69 -13.46 -2.01
C GLU A 43 7.57 -12.82 -2.84
N MET A 44 6.52 -12.39 -2.15
CA MET A 44 5.42 -11.65 -2.75
C MET A 44 5.35 -10.29 -2.08
N TRP A 45 5.69 -9.28 -2.87
CA TRP A 45 5.68 -7.89 -2.47
C TRP A 45 4.31 -7.29 -2.80
N VAL A 46 3.82 -6.49 -1.86
CA VAL A 46 2.59 -5.73 -2.03
C VAL A 46 2.91 -4.28 -1.74
N PHE A 47 2.54 -3.42 -2.67
CA PHE A 47 2.55 -1.98 -2.50
C PHE A 47 1.17 -1.53 -2.01
N GLY A 48 1.14 -0.59 -1.09
CA GLY A 48 -0.11 -0.15 -0.48
C GLY A 48 -0.10 1.32 -0.11
N GLY A 49 -1.30 1.89 -0.06
CA GLY A 49 -1.52 3.25 0.40
C GLY A 49 -2.77 3.35 1.27
N TRP A 50 -2.74 4.31 2.20
CA TRP A 50 -3.82 4.61 3.12
C TRP A 50 -4.09 6.12 3.17
N ASP A 51 -5.33 6.49 2.88
CA ASP A 51 -5.85 7.85 2.99
C ASP A 51 -6.21 8.16 4.44
N ARG A 52 -5.57 9.19 5.02
CA ARG A 52 -5.80 9.59 6.40
C ARG A 52 -7.17 10.20 6.62
N GLU A 53 -7.75 10.83 5.62
CA GLU A 53 -9.00 11.56 5.73
C GLU A 53 -10.18 10.63 5.44
N ASP A 54 -10.22 10.04 4.26
CA ASP A 54 -11.34 9.18 3.81
C ASP A 54 -11.31 7.78 4.44
N LYS A 55 -10.22 7.42 5.14
CA LYS A 55 -10.00 6.09 5.75
C LYS A 55 -10.18 4.96 4.74
N LYS A 56 -9.64 5.16 3.54
CA LYS A 56 -9.65 4.18 2.44
C LYS A 56 -8.23 3.81 2.08
N GLY A 57 -8.03 2.56 1.68
CA GLY A 57 -6.73 2.09 1.23
C GLY A 57 -6.79 1.36 -0.10
N PHE A 58 -5.62 1.13 -0.67
CA PHE A 58 -5.41 0.19 -1.76
C PHE A 58 -4.22 -0.70 -1.42
N LEU A 59 -4.24 -1.94 -1.93
CA LEU A 59 -3.15 -2.89 -1.82
C LEU A 59 -3.01 -3.59 -3.17
N VAL A 60 -1.79 -3.66 -3.71
CA VAL A 60 -1.54 -4.22 -5.04
C VAL A 60 -0.26 -5.05 -5.03
N PHE A 61 -0.31 -6.26 -5.60
CA PHE A 61 0.89 -7.06 -5.78
C PHE A 61 1.83 -6.41 -6.79
N VAL A 62 3.12 -6.42 -6.47
CA VAL A 62 4.16 -5.86 -7.31
C VAL A 62 5.25 -6.91 -7.54
N PRO A 63 5.79 -7.00 -8.77
CA PRO A 63 6.86 -7.95 -9.08
C PRO A 63 8.18 -7.58 -8.41
N ASP A 64 8.40 -6.28 -8.21
CA ASP A 64 9.61 -5.72 -7.60
C ASP A 64 9.28 -4.42 -6.85
N ARG A 65 10.31 -3.86 -6.20
CA ARG A 65 10.22 -2.60 -5.45
C ARG A 65 10.88 -1.41 -6.17
N SER A 66 10.98 -1.45 -7.49
CA SER A 66 11.64 -0.42 -8.30
C SER A 66 10.80 0.86 -8.43
N SER A 67 11.42 1.98 -8.78
CA SER A 67 10.72 3.22 -9.10
C SER A 67 9.78 3.07 -10.29
N GLU A 68 10.23 2.30 -11.28
CA GLU A 68 9.54 1.99 -12.53
C GLU A 68 8.21 1.28 -12.27
N THR A 69 8.15 0.47 -11.21
CA THR A 69 6.92 -0.17 -10.75
C THR A 69 6.06 0.78 -9.91
N HIS A 70 6.64 1.54 -8.99
CA HIS A 70 5.87 2.33 -8.02
C HIS A 70 5.26 3.61 -8.58
N LEU A 71 6.01 4.40 -9.35
CA LEU A 71 5.55 5.71 -9.81
C LEU A 71 4.26 5.60 -10.67
N PRO A 72 4.12 4.63 -11.59
CA PRO A 72 2.86 4.41 -12.30
C PRO A 72 1.71 4.00 -11.39
N LEU A 73 1.98 3.21 -10.33
CA LEU A 73 0.95 2.79 -9.37
C LEU A 73 0.47 3.95 -8.50
N ILE A 74 1.37 4.84 -8.09
CA ILE A 74 1.02 6.09 -7.39
C ILE A 74 0.09 6.92 -8.28
N LYS A 75 0.44 7.13 -9.55
CA LYS A 75 -0.43 7.84 -10.49
C LYS A 75 -1.78 7.15 -10.70
N LYS A 76 -1.80 5.82 -10.70
CA LYS A 76 -3.01 5.02 -10.90
C LYS A 76 -3.97 5.10 -9.71
N PHE A 77 -3.47 5.02 -8.47
CA PHE A 77 -4.29 4.87 -7.27
C PHE A 77 -4.43 6.13 -6.42
N ILE A 78 -3.57 7.14 -6.61
CA ILE A 78 -3.55 8.37 -5.81
C ILE A 78 -3.87 9.56 -6.72
N LYS A 79 -4.90 10.31 -6.36
CA LYS A 79 -5.31 11.51 -7.11
C LYS A 79 -4.17 12.54 -7.16
N PRO A 80 -4.05 13.32 -8.24
CA PRO A 80 -3.12 14.44 -8.30
C PRO A 80 -3.40 15.46 -7.17
N SER A 81 -2.42 16.32 -6.87
CA SER A 81 -2.46 17.29 -5.75
C SER A 81 -2.50 16.71 -4.33
N THR A 82 -2.33 15.39 -4.19
CA THR A 82 -2.26 14.74 -2.88
C THR A 82 -0.91 14.98 -2.21
N THR A 83 -0.93 15.13 -0.89
CA THR A 83 0.28 15.06 -0.07
C THR A 83 0.59 13.60 0.25
N VAL A 84 1.73 13.10 -0.21
CA VAL A 84 2.16 11.72 -0.02
C VAL A 84 3.19 11.65 1.11
N TYR A 85 2.98 10.76 2.06
CA TYR A 85 3.92 10.43 3.13
C TYR A 85 4.52 9.04 2.88
N SER A 86 5.84 8.92 2.86
CA SER A 86 6.53 7.63 2.74
C SER A 86 7.75 7.53 3.64
N ASP A 87 8.38 6.36 3.66
CA ASP A 87 9.74 6.23 4.14
C ASP A 87 10.77 6.86 3.17
N CYS A 88 12.05 6.75 3.49
CA CYS A 88 13.15 7.24 2.65
C CYS A 88 13.57 6.23 1.54
N TRP A 89 12.71 5.32 1.10
CA TRP A 89 13.05 4.38 0.03
C TRP A 89 13.30 5.10 -1.30
N SER A 90 14.38 4.75 -1.98
CA SER A 90 14.86 5.47 -3.18
C SER A 90 13.87 5.43 -4.34
N ALA A 91 13.05 4.38 -4.44
CA ALA A 91 12.04 4.25 -5.50
C ALA A 91 10.98 5.37 -5.47
N TYR A 92 10.84 6.08 -4.34
CA TYR A 92 9.89 7.16 -4.16
C TYR A 92 10.44 8.54 -4.52
N ASN A 93 11.71 8.66 -4.92
CA ASN A 93 12.34 9.95 -5.19
C ASN A 93 11.66 10.72 -6.35
N GLY A 94 11.04 10.02 -7.31
CA GLY A 94 10.38 10.62 -8.47
C GLY A 94 8.93 11.07 -8.25
N ILE A 95 8.38 10.99 -7.02
CA ILE A 95 6.94 11.28 -6.79
C ILE A 95 6.55 12.71 -7.18
N THR A 96 7.41 13.68 -6.90
CA THR A 96 7.17 15.09 -7.24
C THR A 96 7.25 15.37 -8.74
N GLU A 97 7.87 14.46 -9.50
CA GLU A 97 8.08 14.57 -10.95
C GLU A 97 7.00 13.82 -11.76
N ILE A 98 6.07 13.13 -11.08
CA ILE A 98 4.97 12.44 -11.76
C ILE A 98 4.07 13.48 -12.45
N ASP A 99 3.83 13.27 -13.74
CA ASP A 99 2.89 14.08 -14.52
C ASP A 99 1.48 14.07 -13.91
N GLY A 100 1.12 15.19 -13.28
CA GLY A 100 -0.19 15.46 -12.68
C GLY A 100 -0.35 16.96 -12.47
N THR A 101 -1.53 17.49 -12.82
CA THR A 101 -1.83 18.92 -12.63
C THR A 101 -2.99 19.04 -11.65
N PRO A 102 -2.82 19.67 -10.48
CA PRO A 102 -1.55 20.05 -9.82
C PRO A 102 -0.68 18.85 -9.37
N THR A 103 0.62 19.10 -9.17
CA THR A 103 1.64 18.08 -8.82
C THR A 103 1.45 17.49 -7.42
N TYR A 104 2.09 16.35 -7.17
CA TYR A 104 2.12 15.75 -5.83
C TYR A 104 3.07 16.52 -4.90
N THR A 105 2.74 16.55 -3.61
CA THR A 105 3.66 16.99 -2.55
C THR A 105 4.18 15.75 -1.84
N HIS A 106 5.50 15.63 -1.62
CA HIS A 106 6.09 14.44 -0.99
C HIS A 106 6.84 14.78 0.29
N PHE A 107 6.50 14.09 1.38
CA PHE A 107 7.26 14.11 2.62
C PHE A 107 7.75 12.72 2.97
N LYS A 108 8.97 12.67 3.51
CA LYS A 108 9.67 11.43 3.86
C LYS A 108 9.88 11.35 5.37
N VAL A 109 9.78 10.14 5.91
CA VAL A 109 10.11 9.81 7.29
C VAL A 109 11.40 9.00 7.30
N ASN A 110 12.41 9.49 8.00
CA ASN A 110 13.65 8.75 8.22
C ASN A 110 13.62 8.01 9.57
N TYR A 111 13.28 6.72 9.55
CA TYR A 111 13.20 5.90 10.75
C TYR A 111 14.52 5.67 11.48
N SER A 112 15.68 5.87 10.82
CA SER A 112 16.96 5.78 11.54
C SER A 112 17.16 6.95 12.50
N GLU A 113 16.46 8.06 12.28
CA GLU A 113 16.57 9.27 13.07
C GLU A 113 15.36 9.45 13.97
N ASN A 114 14.14 9.35 13.43
CA ASN A 114 12.91 9.60 14.16
C ASN A 114 11.74 8.75 13.64
N VAL A 115 10.90 8.25 14.55
CA VAL A 115 9.65 7.54 14.21
C VAL A 115 8.55 8.53 13.78
N VAL A 116 8.62 9.77 14.27
CA VAL A 116 7.77 10.90 13.87
C VAL A 116 8.70 12.08 13.65
N VAL A 117 8.64 12.73 12.48
CA VAL A 117 9.50 13.89 12.21
C VAL A 117 9.11 15.03 13.16
N PRO A 118 9.96 15.45 14.12
CA PRO A 118 9.53 16.32 15.22
C PRO A 118 9.06 17.71 14.77
N THR A 119 9.60 18.19 13.64
CA THR A 119 9.31 19.53 13.11
C THR A 119 8.05 19.59 12.25
N THR A 120 7.69 18.49 11.58
CA THR A 120 6.56 18.45 10.64
C THR A 120 5.42 17.53 11.08
N GLY A 121 5.65 16.67 12.08
CA GLY A 121 4.68 15.67 12.55
C GLY A 121 4.43 14.52 11.57
N VAL A 122 5.24 14.40 10.50
CA VAL A 122 5.08 13.36 9.46
C VAL A 122 5.40 11.98 10.06
N HIS A 123 4.51 11.02 9.81
CA HIS A 123 4.66 9.60 10.18
C HIS A 123 3.88 8.71 9.19
N THR A 124 4.10 7.40 9.20
CA THR A 124 3.33 6.44 8.38
C THR A 124 2.62 5.34 9.22
N ASN A 125 2.40 5.62 10.50
CA ASN A 125 1.75 4.67 11.41
C ASN A 125 0.36 4.18 10.94
N SER A 126 -0.37 4.96 10.14
CA SER A 126 -1.72 4.59 9.70
C SER A 126 -1.65 3.48 8.64
N VAL A 127 -0.73 3.58 7.67
CA VAL A 127 -0.51 2.53 6.69
C VAL A 127 0.12 1.29 7.33
N GLU A 128 0.99 1.43 8.34
CA GLU A 128 1.46 0.29 9.14
C GLU A 128 0.32 -0.45 9.84
N TRP A 129 -0.63 0.29 10.42
CA TRP A 129 -1.82 -0.30 11.03
C TRP A 129 -2.73 -0.97 9.99
N TYR A 130 -2.90 -0.35 8.82
CA TYR A 130 -3.64 -0.93 7.70
C TYR A 130 -3.03 -2.27 7.25
N TRP A 131 -1.70 -2.33 7.11
CA TRP A 131 -0.97 -3.57 6.83
C TRP A 131 -1.18 -4.62 7.91
N LYS A 132 -1.16 -4.24 9.19
CA LYS A 132 -1.41 -5.15 10.30
C LYS A 132 -2.80 -5.79 10.19
N ASN A 133 -3.82 -5.04 9.79
CA ASN A 133 -5.17 -5.56 9.60
C ASN A 133 -5.26 -6.49 8.39
N ALA A 134 -4.70 -6.08 7.24
CA ALA A 134 -4.65 -6.93 6.05
C ALA A 134 -3.96 -8.27 6.37
N LYS A 135 -2.80 -8.23 7.03
CA LYS A 135 -2.02 -9.42 7.42
C LYS A 135 -2.67 -10.27 8.51
N ARG A 136 -3.45 -9.68 9.42
CA ARG A 136 -4.12 -10.42 10.51
C ARG A 136 -4.98 -11.54 9.96
N ARG A 137 -5.69 -11.32 8.85
CA ARG A 137 -6.53 -12.36 8.25
C ARG A 137 -5.68 -13.53 7.76
N PHE A 138 -4.58 -13.26 7.06
CA PHE A 138 -3.62 -14.30 6.64
C PHE A 138 -3.07 -15.09 7.83
N MET A 139 -2.72 -14.41 8.93
CA MET A 139 -2.21 -15.07 10.14
C MET A 139 -3.25 -15.98 10.79
N THR A 140 -4.53 -15.61 10.77
CA THR A 140 -5.61 -16.43 11.36
C THR A 140 -5.91 -17.72 10.57
N MET A 141 -5.45 -17.81 9.32
CA MET A 141 -5.71 -18.97 8.45
C MET A 141 -4.67 -20.10 8.60
N MET A 142 -3.69 -19.95 9.51
CA MET A 142 -2.71 -21.00 9.87
C MET A 142 -1.88 -21.55 8.69
N GLY A 143 -1.70 -20.75 7.65
CA GLY A 143 -0.97 -21.11 6.43
C GLY A 143 -1.85 -20.95 5.20
N VAL A 144 -1.31 -20.28 4.18
CA VAL A 144 -2.00 -20.05 2.91
C VAL A 144 -1.09 -20.52 1.79
N HIS A 145 -1.64 -21.29 0.84
CA HIS A 145 -0.90 -21.66 -0.36
C HIS A 145 -0.60 -20.39 -1.17
N THR A 146 0.63 -20.26 -1.70
CA THR A 146 1.12 -19.06 -2.41
C THR A 146 0.12 -18.59 -3.47
N ASP A 147 -0.43 -19.51 -4.26
CA ASP A 147 -1.36 -19.23 -5.36
C ASP A 147 -2.69 -18.61 -4.91
N MET A 148 -3.03 -18.71 -3.63
CA MET A 148 -4.27 -18.15 -3.09
C MET A 148 -4.07 -16.78 -2.47
N VAL A 149 -2.81 -16.35 -2.24
CA VAL A 149 -2.49 -15.12 -1.51
C VAL A 149 -3.04 -13.89 -2.23
N GLU A 150 -3.03 -13.87 -3.56
CA GLU A 150 -3.67 -12.81 -4.35
C GLU A 150 -5.17 -12.70 -4.10
N LEU A 151 -5.88 -13.83 -4.20
CA LEU A 151 -7.33 -13.87 -4.05
C LEU A 151 -7.81 -13.45 -2.65
N TYR A 152 -6.99 -13.67 -1.62
CA TYR A 152 -7.29 -13.19 -0.27
C TYR A 152 -7.14 -11.68 -0.12
N LEU A 153 -6.17 -11.07 -0.81
CA LEU A 153 -6.03 -9.63 -0.83
C LEU A 153 -7.21 -8.98 -1.56
N ASP A 154 -7.62 -9.56 -2.69
CA ASP A 154 -8.81 -9.12 -3.44
C ASP A 154 -10.08 -9.20 -2.58
N GLU A 155 -10.25 -10.29 -1.81
CA GLU A 155 -11.38 -10.44 -0.88
C GLU A 155 -11.34 -9.38 0.24
N PHE A 156 -10.16 -9.10 0.79
CA PHE A 156 -9.97 -8.08 1.83
C PHE A 156 -10.38 -6.69 1.30
N LEU A 157 -9.86 -6.28 0.14
CA LEU A 157 -10.18 -4.99 -0.48
C LEU A 157 -11.65 -4.85 -0.83
N TRP A 158 -12.27 -5.91 -1.35
CA TRP A 158 -13.70 -5.88 -1.68
C TRP A 158 -14.59 -5.70 -0.45
N ARG A 159 -14.26 -6.34 0.68
CA ARG A 159 -15.00 -6.15 1.94
C ARG A 159 -14.89 -4.72 2.47
N GLU A 160 -13.73 -4.09 2.36
CA GLU A 160 -13.53 -2.70 2.76
C GLU A 160 -14.37 -1.72 1.92
N GLN A 161 -14.65 -2.06 0.66
CA GLN A 161 -15.45 -1.22 -0.23
C GLN A 161 -16.96 -1.45 -0.15
N THR A 162 -17.40 -2.60 0.39
CA THR A 162 -18.81 -3.05 0.33
C THR A 162 -19.49 -2.99 1.70
N VAL A 163 -19.22 -1.97 2.50
CA VAL A 163 -19.86 -1.81 3.83
C VAL A 163 -21.37 -1.59 3.64
N TRP A 164 -22.19 -2.49 4.20
CA TRP A 164 -23.66 -2.37 4.34
C TRP A 164 -24.00 -1.88 5.74
#